data_AF-A0A7V1U6D0-F1
#
_entry.id   AF-A0A7V1U6D0-F1
#
_cell.length_a   1.000
_cell.length_b   1.000
_cell.length_c   1.000
_cell.angle_alpha   90.00
_cell.angle_beta   90.00
_cell.angle_gamma   90.00
#
_symmetry.space_group_name_H-M   'P 1'
#
loop_
_entity.id
_entity.type
_entity.pdbx_description
1 polymer ?
#
loop_
_entity_poly.entity_id
_entity_poly.type
_entity_poly.pdbx_seq_one_letter_code
_entity_poly.pdbx_strand_id
1 'polypeptide(L)'
;MNGPLLRAPVLRLTEAAWFRRLATGPLGRRVASRFVAGETLDDAIRVAKALDGQRISTMLDHLGEHVTAPEHVSEAIAAYLRALDRIRIEPFLDVQLSVKLTQLGLDFSHELAVASMERLLEAAREADTLVMIDMESSGYVDPTLRVFHELRTRHERVGVALQAYLRRTPRDVDALPPGSIVRMVKGAYLEPPEIAYPSRREVDAAFARLTATLLARGHTVHVATHDPRLLEGAVAYVTKRGLPWSRVELQMLYGVRRDLQLRYAGEGYPVRVYVPYGVEWYPYLTRRLAERPANMWFFVSNLVRFGG
;
A
#
# COMPACT_ATOMS: atom_id res chain seq x y z
N MET A 1 -20.20 15.01 -3.00
CA MET A 1 -20.45 15.26 -1.55
C MET A 1 -20.34 13.94 -0.83
N ASN A 2 -19.41 13.81 0.12
CA ASN A 2 -19.35 12.82 1.23
C ASN A 2 -17.94 12.93 1.82
N GLY A 3 -17.67 14.11 2.39
CA GLY A 3 -16.49 14.41 3.17
C GLY A 3 -16.61 13.86 4.61
N PRO A 4 -15.64 14.14 5.49
CA PRO A 4 -15.32 13.49 6.78
C PRO A 4 -16.47 13.12 7.75
N LEU A 5 -17.67 13.65 7.56
CA LEU A 5 -18.87 13.44 8.37
C LEU A 5 -19.33 11.97 8.48
N LEU A 6 -19.02 11.11 7.51
CA LEU A 6 -19.36 9.69 7.56
C LEU A 6 -18.25 8.80 8.17
N ARG A 7 -17.01 9.30 8.33
CA ARG A 7 -15.89 8.46 8.78
C ARG A 7 -15.96 8.14 10.27
N ALA A 8 -16.25 9.14 11.10
CA ALA A 8 -16.37 8.99 12.55
C ALA A 8 -17.51 8.04 13.00
N PRO A 9 -18.75 8.14 12.48
CA PRO A 9 -19.82 7.20 12.86
C PRO A 9 -19.54 5.77 12.39
N VAL A 10 -18.85 5.59 11.26
CA VAL A 10 -18.45 4.26 10.77
C VAL A 10 -17.37 3.64 11.65
N LEU A 11 -16.37 4.41 12.08
CA LEU A 11 -15.35 3.92 13.02
C LEU A 11 -15.98 3.46 14.34
N ARG A 12 -16.88 4.27 14.93
CA ARG A 12 -17.63 3.89 16.15
C ARG A 12 -18.46 2.62 15.99
N LEU A 13 -19.09 2.41 14.84
CA LEU A 13 -19.83 1.19 14.54
C LEU A 13 -18.90 -0.03 14.44
N THR A 14 -17.75 0.13 13.78
CA THR A 14 -16.77 -0.95 13.61
C THR A 14 -16.03 -1.32 14.90
N GLU A 15 -16.00 -0.44 15.89
CA GLU A 15 -15.46 -0.70 17.24
C GLU A 15 -16.45 -1.44 18.14
N ALA A 16 -17.75 -1.48 17.80
CA ALA A 16 -18.75 -2.15 18.62
C ALA A 16 -18.51 -3.67 18.69
N ALA A 17 -18.53 -4.23 19.91
CA ALA A 17 -18.21 -5.64 20.16
C ALA A 17 -19.08 -6.63 19.38
N TRP A 18 -20.37 -6.33 19.20
CA TRP A 18 -21.29 -7.15 18.41
C TRP A 18 -20.94 -7.14 16.91
N PHE A 19 -20.51 -5.99 16.39
CA PHE A 19 -20.11 -5.85 14.99
C PHE A 19 -18.78 -6.56 14.75
N ARG A 20 -17.81 -6.41 15.66
CA ARG A 20 -16.56 -7.17 15.64
C ARG A 20 -16.83 -8.66 15.60
N ARG A 21 -17.69 -9.18 16.49
CA ARG A 21 -18.04 -10.61 16.54
C ARG A 21 -18.70 -11.11 15.26
N LEU A 22 -19.57 -10.31 14.64
CA LEU A 22 -20.22 -10.64 13.37
C LEU A 22 -19.23 -10.62 12.20
N ALA A 23 -18.35 -9.62 12.16
CA ALA A 23 -17.35 -9.45 11.13
C ALA A 23 -16.19 -10.46 11.23
N THR A 24 -15.83 -10.92 12.44
CA THR A 24 -14.83 -11.99 12.65
C THR A 24 -15.42 -13.40 12.60
N GLY A 25 -16.75 -13.52 12.51
CA GLY A 25 -17.44 -14.79 12.29
C GLY A 25 -17.25 -15.35 10.87
N PRO A 26 -17.72 -16.59 10.59
CA PRO A 26 -17.48 -17.26 9.31
C PRO A 26 -17.93 -16.46 8.08
N LEU A 27 -19.06 -15.75 8.19
CA LEU A 27 -19.61 -14.92 7.13
C LEU A 27 -18.76 -13.67 6.89
N GLY A 28 -18.37 -12.96 7.95
CA GLY A 28 -17.51 -11.79 7.85
C GLY A 28 -16.11 -12.13 7.36
N ARG A 29 -15.54 -13.27 7.79
CA ARG A 29 -14.28 -13.84 7.23
C ARG A 29 -14.39 -14.12 5.73
N ARG A 30 -15.51 -14.65 5.26
CA ARG A 30 -15.76 -14.89 3.82
C ARG A 30 -15.82 -13.59 3.02
N VAL A 31 -16.29 -12.50 3.61
CA VAL A 31 -16.26 -11.17 2.95
C VAL A 31 -14.87 -10.54 3.04
N ALA A 32 -14.17 -10.71 4.16
CA ALA A 32 -12.80 -10.23 4.37
C ALA A 32 -11.79 -10.88 3.41
N SER A 33 -11.95 -12.17 3.09
CA SER A 33 -11.09 -12.90 2.13
C SER A 33 -11.15 -12.34 0.71
N ARG A 34 -12.11 -11.46 0.41
CA ARG A 34 -12.13 -10.69 -0.83
C ARG A 34 -11.02 -9.64 -0.90
N PHE A 35 -10.62 -9.10 0.26
CA PHE A 35 -9.73 -7.94 0.41
C PHE A 35 -8.40 -8.29 1.11
N VAL A 36 -8.31 -9.45 1.76
CA VAL A 36 -7.13 -9.98 2.44
C VAL A 36 -6.87 -11.40 1.94
N ALA A 37 -5.61 -11.76 1.70
CA ALA A 37 -5.29 -13.08 1.13
C ALA A 37 -5.63 -14.24 2.07
N GLY A 38 -5.42 -14.00 3.36
CA GLY A 38 -5.61 -14.95 4.46
C GLY A 38 -4.78 -14.52 5.68
N GLU A 39 -4.64 -15.42 6.64
CA GLU A 39 -3.93 -15.15 7.91
C GLU A 39 -2.45 -15.56 7.83
N THR A 40 -2.07 -16.35 6.82
CA THR A 40 -0.71 -16.92 6.69
C THR A 40 0.05 -16.41 5.48
N LEU A 41 1.38 -16.57 5.49
CA LEU A 41 2.22 -16.29 4.33
C LEU A 41 1.86 -17.21 3.15
N ASP A 42 1.50 -18.47 3.39
CA ASP A 42 1.11 -19.40 2.34
C ASP A 42 -0.19 -18.97 1.63
N ASP A 43 -1.12 -18.36 2.36
CA ASP A 43 -2.31 -17.75 1.75
C ASP A 43 -1.94 -16.61 0.80
N ALA A 44 -1.01 -15.76 1.22
CA ALA A 44 -0.47 -14.67 0.39
C ALA A 44 0.21 -15.21 -0.87
N ILE A 45 1.05 -16.24 -0.76
CA ILE A 45 1.72 -16.85 -1.91
C ILE A 45 0.74 -17.54 -2.86
N ARG A 46 -0.28 -18.22 -2.33
CA ARG A 46 -1.36 -18.78 -3.16
C ARG A 46 -2.07 -17.70 -3.96
N VAL A 47 -2.36 -16.55 -3.36
CA VAL A 47 -2.95 -15.40 -4.07
C VAL A 47 -1.97 -14.82 -5.10
N ALA A 48 -0.68 -14.70 -4.76
CA ALA A 48 0.34 -14.23 -5.69
C ALA A 48 0.42 -15.12 -6.94
N LYS A 49 0.44 -16.45 -6.78
CA LYS A 49 0.42 -17.41 -7.90
C LYS A 49 -0.84 -17.27 -8.77
N ALA A 50 -2.00 -17.03 -8.15
CA ALA A 50 -3.24 -16.84 -8.90
C ALA A 50 -3.26 -15.53 -9.70
N LEU A 51 -2.66 -14.46 -9.16
CA LEU A 51 -2.52 -13.17 -9.86
C LEU A 51 -1.46 -13.24 -10.97
N ASP A 52 -0.36 -13.95 -10.74
CA ASP A 52 0.68 -14.18 -11.74
C ASP A 52 0.12 -14.89 -12.99
N GLY A 53 -0.73 -15.90 -12.81
CA GLY A 53 -1.47 -16.54 -13.91
C GLY A 53 -2.40 -15.59 -14.70
N GLN A 54 -2.63 -14.38 -14.20
CA GLN A 54 -3.39 -13.30 -14.85
C GLN A 54 -2.48 -12.16 -15.35
N ARG A 55 -1.15 -12.35 -15.34
CA ARG A 55 -0.12 -11.34 -15.67
C ARG A 55 -0.16 -10.13 -14.72
N ILE A 56 -0.46 -10.36 -13.45
CA ILE A 56 -0.53 -9.34 -12.41
C ILE A 56 0.49 -9.65 -11.32
N SER A 57 1.43 -8.74 -11.10
CA SER A 57 2.44 -8.84 -10.05
C SER A 57 1.83 -8.57 -8.67
N THR A 58 2.54 -8.93 -7.59
CA THR A 58 2.04 -8.79 -6.22
C THR A 58 2.95 -7.92 -5.35
N MET A 59 2.37 -7.15 -4.42
CA MET A 59 3.08 -6.52 -3.30
C MET A 59 2.48 -7.05 -2.00
N LEU A 60 3.26 -7.78 -1.21
CA LEU A 60 2.81 -8.34 0.06
C LEU A 60 2.86 -7.29 1.17
N ASP A 61 1.82 -7.23 1.99
CA ASP A 61 1.72 -6.39 3.19
C ASP A 61 1.37 -7.26 4.40
N HIS A 62 2.30 -7.36 5.34
CA HIS A 62 2.11 -8.16 6.55
C HIS A 62 1.35 -7.36 7.61
N LEU A 63 0.13 -7.80 7.88
CA LEU A 63 -0.73 -7.32 8.96
C LEU A 63 -0.38 -8.04 10.26
N GLY A 64 0.76 -7.66 10.82
CA GLY A 64 1.21 -8.10 12.15
C GLY A 64 0.63 -7.25 13.29
N GLU A 65 0.84 -7.73 14.51
CA GLU A 65 0.46 -7.03 15.75
C GLU A 65 1.16 -5.66 15.88
N HIS A 66 0.54 -4.77 16.64
CA HIS A 66 1.13 -3.46 16.94
C HIS A 66 2.41 -3.66 17.75
N VAL A 67 3.52 -3.12 17.23
CA VAL A 67 4.80 -3.13 17.92
C VAL A 67 4.77 -2.07 19.02
N THR A 68 4.45 -2.50 20.24
CA THR A 68 4.37 -1.63 21.43
C THR A 68 5.59 -1.71 22.33
N ALA A 69 6.50 -2.66 22.06
CA ALA A 69 7.74 -2.85 22.80
C ALA A 69 8.89 -3.21 21.83
N PRO A 70 10.15 -2.83 22.12
CA PRO A 70 11.30 -3.12 21.26
C PRO A 70 11.46 -4.61 20.91
N GLU A 71 11.07 -5.51 21.82
CA GLU A 71 11.14 -6.95 21.61
C GLU A 71 10.26 -7.41 20.45
N HIS A 72 9.09 -6.77 20.26
CA HIS A 72 8.17 -7.07 19.15
C HIS A 72 8.72 -6.64 17.79
N VAL A 73 9.70 -5.73 17.73
CA VAL A 73 10.38 -5.35 16.47
C VAL A 73 11.08 -6.56 15.86
N SER A 74 11.71 -7.39 16.70
CA SER A 74 12.42 -8.59 16.24
C SER A 74 11.47 -9.62 15.61
N GLU A 75 10.25 -9.74 16.14
CA GLU A 75 9.21 -10.61 15.61
C GLU A 75 8.69 -10.11 14.26
N ALA A 76 8.46 -8.80 14.13
CA ALA A 76 8.07 -8.16 12.87
C ALA A 76 9.14 -8.36 11.79
N ILE A 77 10.43 -8.12 12.12
CA ILE A 77 11.56 -8.38 11.22
C ILE A 77 11.59 -9.87 10.82
N ALA A 78 11.44 -10.79 11.77
CA ALA A 78 11.44 -12.22 11.47
C ALA A 78 10.31 -12.62 10.52
N ALA A 79 9.12 -12.01 10.63
CA ALA A 79 8.02 -12.24 9.70
C ALA A 79 8.37 -11.76 8.28
N TYR A 80 8.97 -10.58 8.15
CA TYR A 80 9.41 -10.05 6.87
C TYR A 80 10.55 -10.87 6.25
N LEU A 81 11.53 -11.31 7.05
CA LEU A 81 12.61 -12.20 6.57
C LEU A 81 12.05 -13.54 6.06
N ARG A 82 11.07 -14.14 6.76
CA ARG A 82 10.38 -15.34 6.27
C ARG A 82 9.67 -15.10 4.93
N ALA A 83 9.06 -13.93 4.75
CA ALA A 83 8.43 -13.57 3.47
C ALA A 83 9.47 -13.43 2.35
N LEU A 84 10.62 -12.79 2.62
CA LEU A 84 11.71 -12.64 1.66
C LEU A 84 12.34 -14.00 1.28
N ASP A 85 12.57 -14.88 2.25
CA ASP A 85 13.02 -16.25 1.99
C ASP A 85 12.02 -17.02 1.12
N ARG A 86 10.72 -16.85 1.38
CA ARG A 86 9.67 -17.48 0.59
C ARG A 86 9.63 -16.96 -0.84
N ILE A 87 9.84 -15.66 -1.04
CA ILE A 87 9.94 -15.03 -2.38
C ILE A 87 11.16 -15.56 -3.12
N ARG A 88 12.33 -15.64 -2.44
CA ARG A 88 13.58 -16.13 -3.02
C ARG A 88 13.47 -17.55 -3.59
N ILE A 89 12.70 -18.44 -2.95
CA ILE A 89 12.49 -19.81 -3.43
C ILE A 89 11.35 -19.94 -4.46
N GLU A 90 10.68 -18.85 -4.82
CA GLU A 90 9.67 -18.77 -5.89
C GLU A 90 10.10 -17.73 -6.94
N PRO A 91 11.30 -17.87 -7.56
CA PRO A 91 11.93 -16.80 -8.36
C PRO A 91 11.19 -16.42 -9.64
N PHE A 92 10.16 -17.18 -10.01
CA PHE A 92 9.29 -16.87 -11.15
C PHE A 92 8.16 -15.90 -10.80
N LEU A 93 7.87 -15.70 -9.51
CA LEU A 93 6.84 -14.76 -9.08
C LEU A 93 7.43 -13.36 -8.92
N ASP A 94 6.86 -12.39 -9.63
CA ASP A 94 7.15 -10.98 -9.39
C ASP A 94 6.41 -10.49 -8.13
N VAL A 95 7.08 -10.61 -6.99
CA VAL A 95 6.57 -10.20 -5.67
C VAL A 95 7.46 -9.13 -5.05
N GLN A 96 6.86 -8.02 -4.66
CA GLN A 96 7.47 -6.96 -3.85
C GLN A 96 6.99 -7.04 -2.40
N LEU A 97 7.73 -6.40 -1.49
CA LEU A 97 7.35 -6.29 -0.08
C LEU A 97 6.98 -4.85 0.28
N SER A 98 5.92 -4.67 1.07
CA SER A 98 5.59 -3.39 1.69
C SER A 98 5.81 -3.45 3.19
N VAL A 99 6.38 -2.40 3.76
CA VAL A 99 6.69 -2.32 5.19
C VAL A 99 6.25 -0.97 5.76
N LYS A 100 5.94 -0.94 7.05
CA LYS A 100 5.68 0.29 7.82
C LYS A 100 6.81 0.44 8.84
N LEU A 101 7.41 1.62 8.91
CA LEU A 101 8.61 1.82 9.74
C LEU A 101 8.29 1.78 11.24
N THR A 102 7.06 2.08 11.65
CA THR A 102 6.60 1.88 13.05
C THR A 102 6.72 0.42 13.48
N GLN A 103 6.43 -0.55 12.59
CA GLN A 103 6.66 -1.98 12.86
C GLN A 103 8.15 -2.35 12.90
N LEU A 104 9.02 -1.50 12.35
CA LEU A 104 10.47 -1.70 12.31
C LEU A 104 11.21 -0.84 13.34
N GLY A 105 10.48 -0.28 14.31
CA GLY A 105 11.04 0.38 15.47
C GLY A 105 11.23 1.89 15.36
N LEU A 106 10.61 2.54 14.37
CA LEU A 106 10.66 3.99 14.21
C LEU A 106 10.14 4.78 15.43
N ASP A 107 9.15 4.22 16.14
CA ASP A 107 8.63 4.82 17.39
C ASP A 107 9.63 4.75 18.55
N PHE A 108 10.68 3.91 18.47
CA PHE A 108 11.70 3.78 19.50
C PHE A 108 12.96 4.59 19.17
N SER A 109 13.50 4.46 17.94
CA SER A 109 14.63 5.27 17.48
C SER A 109 14.80 5.23 15.96
N HIS A 110 15.45 6.25 15.41
CA HIS A 110 15.83 6.31 13.99
C HIS A 110 16.83 5.19 13.66
N GLU A 111 17.80 4.97 14.54
CA GLU A 111 18.88 3.99 14.40
C GLU A 111 18.33 2.56 14.35
N LEU A 112 17.35 2.23 15.19
CA LEU A 112 16.69 0.94 15.16
C LEU A 112 15.92 0.73 13.86
N ALA A 113 15.20 1.73 13.37
CA ALA A 113 14.47 1.65 12.10
C ALA A 113 15.41 1.45 10.91
N VAL A 114 16.53 2.18 10.85
CA VAL A 114 17.56 2.01 9.82
C VAL A 114 18.18 0.61 9.89
N ALA A 115 18.63 0.17 11.07
CA ALA A 115 19.25 -1.16 11.22
C ALA A 115 18.27 -2.29 10.87
N SER A 116 16.99 -2.15 11.23
CA SER A 116 15.94 -3.11 10.88
C SER A 116 15.70 -3.17 9.38
N MET A 117 15.60 -2.00 8.73
CA MET A 117 15.45 -1.90 7.29
C MET A 117 16.67 -2.45 6.53
N GLU A 118 17.89 -2.18 6.97
CA GLU A 118 19.10 -2.73 6.35
C GLU A 118 19.08 -4.26 6.30
N ARG A 119 18.71 -4.90 7.43
CA ARG A 119 18.58 -6.36 7.49
C ARG A 119 17.57 -6.88 6.47
N LEU A 120 16.43 -6.20 6.31
CA LEU A 120 15.44 -6.58 5.30
C LEU A 120 15.93 -6.33 3.87
N LEU A 121 16.64 -5.21 3.63
CA LEU A 121 17.13 -4.85 2.31
C LEU A 121 18.25 -5.78 1.82
N GLU A 122 19.09 -6.29 2.72
CA GLU A 122 20.09 -7.31 2.39
C GLU A 122 19.42 -8.62 1.96
N ALA A 123 18.45 -9.11 2.73
CA ALA A 123 17.67 -10.29 2.36
C ALA A 123 16.85 -10.07 1.06
N ALA A 124 16.33 -8.86 0.85
CA ALA A 124 15.60 -8.51 -0.37
C ALA A 124 16.51 -8.47 -1.61
N ARG A 125 17.78 -8.11 -1.44
CA ARG A 125 18.79 -8.17 -2.50
C ARG A 125 19.02 -9.62 -2.95
N GLU A 126 19.10 -10.56 -2.01
CA GLU A 126 19.23 -11.99 -2.33
C GLU A 126 17.98 -12.57 -2.99
N ALA A 127 16.80 -12.05 -2.66
CA ALA A 127 15.52 -12.42 -3.25
C ALA A 127 15.21 -11.67 -4.57
N ASP A 128 16.12 -10.81 -5.04
CA ASP A 128 15.93 -9.90 -6.18
C ASP A 128 14.58 -9.17 -6.14
N THR A 129 14.21 -8.59 -4.99
CA THR A 129 12.93 -7.92 -4.80
C THR A 129 13.07 -6.48 -4.28
N LEU A 130 12.03 -5.69 -4.49
CA LEU A 130 11.92 -4.32 -3.97
C LEU A 130 11.18 -4.32 -2.63
N VAL A 131 11.71 -3.52 -1.69
CA VAL A 131 11.03 -3.17 -0.45
C VAL A 131 10.49 -1.75 -0.55
N MET A 132 9.17 -1.60 -0.43
CA MET A 132 8.46 -0.33 -0.45
C MET A 132 8.15 0.12 0.97
N ILE A 133 8.64 1.29 1.35
CA ILE A 133 8.29 1.92 2.63
C ILE A 133 6.93 2.62 2.47
N ASP A 134 5.90 2.08 3.11
CA ASP A 134 4.59 2.73 3.16
C ASP A 134 4.65 3.99 4.01
N MET A 135 3.96 5.04 3.55
CA MET A 135 3.88 6.30 4.27
C MET A 135 2.72 6.30 5.26
N GLU A 136 3.04 6.55 6.52
CA GLU A 136 2.09 6.59 7.63
C GLU A 136 1.45 7.98 7.78
N SER A 137 0.93 8.34 8.95
CA SER A 137 0.30 9.66 9.16
C SER A 137 1.32 10.79 9.05
N SER A 138 0.82 12.03 8.96
CA SER A 138 1.62 13.23 8.73
C SER A 138 2.81 13.40 9.70
N GLY A 139 2.66 12.96 10.96
CA GLY A 139 3.72 12.99 11.98
C GLY A 139 4.92 12.09 11.66
N TYR A 140 4.74 11.07 10.82
CA TYR A 140 5.79 10.14 10.42
C TYR A 140 6.49 10.51 9.11
N VAL A 141 6.04 11.54 8.39
CA VAL A 141 6.59 11.87 7.06
C VAL A 141 8.07 12.22 7.14
N ASP A 142 8.47 13.13 8.04
CA ASP A 142 9.87 13.53 8.17
C ASP A 142 10.77 12.38 8.65
N PRO A 143 10.45 11.64 9.73
CA PRO A 143 11.23 10.47 10.12
C PRO A 143 11.35 9.42 9.00
N THR A 144 10.27 9.12 8.29
CA THR A 144 10.27 8.14 7.20
C THR A 144 11.16 8.59 6.04
N LEU A 145 11.07 9.85 5.62
CA LEU A 145 11.91 10.36 4.54
C LEU A 145 13.38 10.37 4.94
N ARG A 146 13.73 10.69 6.20
CA ARG A 146 15.13 10.58 6.67
C ARG A 146 15.68 9.17 6.53
N VAL A 147 14.94 8.16 6.99
CA VAL A 147 15.31 6.73 6.84
C VAL A 147 15.46 6.37 5.36
N PHE A 148 14.50 6.77 4.52
CA PHE A 148 14.57 6.50 3.08
C PHE A 148 15.78 7.15 2.41
N HIS A 149 16.06 8.42 2.69
CA HIS A 149 17.20 9.14 2.13
C HIS A 149 18.52 8.44 2.46
N GLU A 150 18.69 8.03 3.72
CA GLU A 150 19.87 7.33 4.18
C GLU A 150 20.06 5.99 3.47
N LEU A 151 19.01 5.14 3.46
CA LEU A 151 19.06 3.81 2.85
C LEU A 151 19.21 3.86 1.33
N ARG A 152 18.58 4.82 0.65
CA ARG A 152 18.61 4.94 -0.81
C ARG A 152 20.01 5.21 -1.35
N THR A 153 20.93 5.76 -0.56
CA THR A 153 22.33 5.93 -0.96
C THR A 153 23.10 4.62 -1.10
N ARG A 154 22.63 3.55 -0.45
CA ARG A 154 23.30 2.23 -0.37
C ARG A 154 22.48 1.10 -1.00
N HIS A 155 21.18 1.29 -1.16
CA HIS A 155 20.27 0.30 -1.74
C HIS A 155 19.46 0.92 -2.88
N GLU A 156 19.51 0.32 -4.07
CA GLU A 156 18.75 0.79 -5.24
C GLU A 156 17.29 0.33 -5.22
N ARG A 157 17.02 -0.85 -4.64
CA ARG A 157 15.71 -1.51 -4.61
C ARG A 157 14.91 -1.19 -3.33
N VAL A 158 15.02 0.04 -2.86
CA VAL A 158 14.17 0.59 -1.81
C VAL A 158 13.32 1.71 -2.40
N GLY A 159 12.01 1.66 -2.14
CA GLY A 159 11.06 2.69 -2.55
C GLY A 159 10.39 3.36 -1.35
N VAL A 160 9.72 4.49 -1.59
CA VAL A 160 8.91 5.17 -0.58
C VAL A 160 7.58 5.62 -1.16
N ALA A 161 6.52 5.54 -0.35
CA ALA A 161 5.23 6.11 -0.73
C ALA A 161 5.18 7.62 -0.45
N LEU A 162 4.49 8.37 -1.31
CA LEU A 162 4.17 9.79 -1.10
C LEU A 162 2.68 10.02 -1.26
N GLN A 163 2.13 10.96 -0.47
CA GLN A 163 0.69 11.14 -0.32
C GLN A 163 0.23 12.46 -0.94
N ALA A 164 -0.44 12.41 -2.08
CA ALA A 164 -0.83 13.60 -2.85
C ALA A 164 -1.76 14.59 -2.11
N TYR A 165 -2.47 14.15 -1.07
CA TYR A 165 -3.32 15.02 -0.26
C TYR A 165 -2.56 15.98 0.65
N LEU A 166 -1.27 15.77 0.94
CA LEU A 166 -0.53 16.65 1.85
C LEU A 166 -0.03 17.88 1.09
N ARG A 167 -0.17 19.04 1.71
CA ARG A 167 0.33 20.31 1.14
C ARG A 167 1.84 20.34 1.00
N ARG A 168 2.57 19.58 1.84
CA ARG A 168 4.03 19.47 1.84
C ARG A 168 4.61 18.61 0.70
N THR A 169 3.84 17.68 0.12
CA THR A 169 4.36 16.69 -0.82
C THR A 169 5.07 17.24 -2.06
N PRO A 170 4.69 18.39 -2.65
CA PRO A 170 5.48 19.00 -3.72
C PRO A 170 6.95 19.24 -3.32
N ARG A 171 7.18 19.77 -2.10
CA ARG A 171 8.53 19.97 -1.55
C ARG A 171 9.25 18.65 -1.32
N ASP A 172 8.54 17.66 -0.78
CA ASP A 172 9.13 16.34 -0.55
C ASP A 172 9.54 15.67 -1.87
N VAL A 173 8.73 15.83 -2.94
CA VAL A 173 9.08 15.39 -4.30
C VAL A 173 10.32 16.10 -4.85
N ASP A 174 10.46 17.41 -4.62
CA ASP A 174 11.63 18.17 -5.05
C ASP A 174 12.92 17.76 -4.32
N ALA A 175 12.80 17.26 -3.08
CA ALA A 175 13.93 16.84 -2.26
C ALA A 175 14.41 15.40 -2.53
N LEU A 176 13.65 14.59 -3.27
CA LEU A 176 13.97 13.17 -3.48
C LEU A 176 15.33 12.95 -4.16
N PRO A 177 16.09 11.89 -3.78
CA PRO A 177 17.29 11.49 -4.51
C PRO A 177 16.95 11.15 -5.97
N PRO A 178 17.82 11.50 -6.94
CA PRO A 178 17.63 11.11 -8.34
C PRO A 178 17.41 9.60 -8.50
N GLY A 179 16.52 9.21 -9.41
CA GLY A 179 16.22 7.79 -9.65
C GLY A 179 15.53 7.08 -8.48
N SER A 180 14.93 7.82 -7.55
CA SER A 180 14.04 7.23 -6.52
C SER A 180 12.87 6.46 -7.12
N ILE A 181 12.42 5.43 -6.39
CA ILE A 181 11.23 4.65 -6.70
C ILE A 181 10.11 5.13 -5.77
N VAL A 182 9.05 5.68 -6.35
CA VAL A 182 7.99 6.35 -5.58
C VAL A 182 6.65 5.70 -5.82
N ARG A 183 5.99 5.31 -4.74
CA ARG A 183 4.58 4.93 -4.77
C ARG A 183 3.69 6.13 -4.51
N MET A 184 3.10 6.69 -5.57
CA MET A 184 2.20 7.83 -5.44
C MET A 184 0.81 7.35 -5.03
N VAL A 185 0.33 7.76 -3.87
CA VAL A 185 -1.02 7.48 -3.34
C VAL A 185 -1.78 8.79 -3.12
N LYS A 186 -3.11 8.72 -2.96
CA LYS A 186 -3.89 9.90 -2.54
C LYS A 186 -3.61 10.30 -1.09
N GLY A 187 -3.45 9.32 -0.19
CA GLY A 187 -3.44 9.50 1.26
C GLY A 187 -4.60 8.75 1.92
N ALA A 188 -4.37 8.18 3.09
CA ALA A 188 -5.32 7.29 3.78
C ALA A 188 -5.69 7.75 5.20
N TYR A 189 -4.89 8.62 5.81
CA TYR A 189 -5.11 9.08 7.19
C TYR A 189 -6.13 10.21 7.23
N LEU A 190 -6.68 10.47 8.41
CA LEU A 190 -7.52 11.63 8.66
C LEU A 190 -6.62 12.75 9.14
N GLU A 191 -6.36 13.72 8.29
CA GLU A 191 -5.47 14.84 8.56
C GLU A 191 -6.26 16.15 8.54
N PRO A 192 -5.87 17.15 9.35
CA PRO A 192 -6.57 18.42 9.42
C PRO A 192 -6.31 19.27 8.16
N PRO A 193 -7.24 20.17 7.78
CA PRO A 193 -7.22 20.90 6.50
C PRO A 193 -6.02 21.86 6.34
N GLU A 194 -5.37 22.21 7.44
CA GLU A 194 -4.15 23.03 7.49
C GLU A 194 -2.97 22.30 6.83
N ILE A 195 -2.92 20.96 6.90
CA ILE A 195 -1.82 20.16 6.35
C ILE A 195 -2.23 19.29 5.16
N ALA A 196 -3.52 19.00 5.00
CA ALA A 196 -4.04 18.20 3.90
C ALA A 196 -5.16 18.92 3.11
N TYR A 197 -5.25 18.66 1.80
CA TYR A 197 -6.33 19.18 0.97
C TYR A 197 -7.67 18.53 1.36
N PRO A 198 -8.69 19.32 1.76
CA PRO A 198 -9.99 18.77 2.13
C PRO A 198 -10.81 18.36 0.89
N SER A 199 -10.54 18.97 -0.27
CA SER A 199 -11.28 18.70 -1.51
C SER A 199 -10.71 17.51 -2.26
N ARG A 200 -11.57 16.54 -2.59
CA ARG A 200 -11.21 15.44 -3.50
C ARG A 200 -10.68 15.95 -4.85
N ARG A 201 -11.21 17.06 -5.37
CA ARG A 201 -10.76 17.62 -6.65
C ARG A 201 -9.32 18.13 -6.56
N GLU A 202 -8.95 18.76 -5.45
CA GLU A 202 -7.59 19.21 -5.20
C GLU A 202 -6.63 18.03 -5.04
N VAL A 203 -7.03 16.98 -4.29
CA VAL A 203 -6.25 15.75 -4.15
C VAL A 203 -6.05 15.05 -5.50
N ASP A 204 -7.10 14.90 -6.30
CA ASP A 204 -7.03 14.29 -7.63
C ASP A 204 -6.08 15.10 -8.56
N ALA A 205 -6.17 16.43 -8.52
CA ALA A 205 -5.30 17.31 -9.30
C ALA A 205 -3.84 17.25 -8.82
N ALA A 206 -3.60 17.24 -7.50
CA ALA A 206 -2.27 17.09 -6.93
C ALA A 206 -1.65 15.74 -7.31
N PHE A 207 -2.42 14.65 -7.21
CA PHE A 207 -1.97 13.31 -7.58
C PHE A 207 -1.47 13.27 -9.03
N ALA A 208 -2.28 13.79 -9.97
CA ALA A 208 -1.93 13.82 -11.39
C ALA A 208 -0.66 14.67 -11.64
N ARG A 209 -0.59 15.87 -11.06
CA ARG A 209 0.60 16.75 -11.21
C ARG A 209 1.86 16.12 -10.63
N LEU A 210 1.80 15.57 -9.41
CA LEU A 210 2.96 14.98 -8.74
C LEU A 210 3.44 13.73 -9.47
N THR A 211 2.53 12.88 -9.94
CA THR A 211 2.85 11.71 -10.78
C THR A 211 3.59 12.13 -12.05
N ALA A 212 3.05 13.11 -12.79
CA ALA A 212 3.68 13.62 -14.01
C ALA A 212 5.05 14.25 -13.74
N THR A 213 5.18 14.97 -12.62
CA THR A 213 6.43 15.62 -12.19
C THR A 213 7.51 14.59 -11.88
N LEU A 214 7.18 13.55 -11.12
CA LEU A 214 8.12 12.47 -10.79
C LEU A 214 8.60 11.74 -12.05
N LEU A 215 7.68 11.39 -12.95
CA LEU A 215 8.00 10.75 -14.22
C LEU A 215 8.89 11.65 -15.11
N ALA A 216 8.58 12.95 -15.20
CA ALA A 216 9.37 13.90 -15.97
C ALA A 216 10.80 14.06 -15.44
N ARG A 217 10.99 13.89 -14.12
CA ARG A 217 12.30 13.93 -13.45
C ARG A 217 13.05 12.60 -13.49
N GLY A 218 12.50 11.58 -14.15
CA GLY A 218 13.15 10.28 -14.31
C GLY A 218 13.08 9.39 -13.08
N HIS A 219 12.13 9.60 -12.18
CA HIS A 219 11.84 8.63 -11.13
C HIS A 219 11.04 7.44 -11.68
N THR A 220 11.14 6.30 -11.02
CA THR A 220 10.19 5.19 -11.21
C THR A 220 8.97 5.47 -10.37
N VAL A 221 7.77 5.37 -10.96
CA VAL A 221 6.52 5.74 -10.28
C VAL A 221 5.52 4.60 -10.30
N HIS A 222 5.15 4.14 -9.10
CA HIS A 222 4.03 3.24 -8.90
C HIS A 222 2.77 4.09 -8.70
N VAL A 223 1.88 4.10 -9.68
CA VAL A 223 0.64 4.88 -9.72
C VAL A 223 -0.43 4.11 -8.93
N ALA A 224 -0.49 4.34 -7.61
CA ALA A 224 -1.34 3.57 -6.70
C ALA A 224 -2.71 4.24 -6.49
N THR A 225 -3.68 3.88 -7.33
CA THR A 225 -5.04 4.41 -7.28
C THR A 225 -6.05 3.49 -7.97
N HIS A 226 -7.31 3.54 -7.53
CA HIS A 226 -8.44 2.85 -8.20
C HIS A 226 -9.35 3.81 -8.99
N ASP A 227 -8.96 5.08 -9.11
CA ASP A 227 -9.70 6.08 -9.88
C ASP A 227 -9.37 5.91 -11.37
N PRO A 228 -10.32 5.47 -12.21
CA PRO A 228 -10.05 5.16 -13.62
C PRO A 228 -9.52 6.37 -14.37
N ARG A 229 -9.99 7.58 -14.06
CA ARG A 229 -9.55 8.82 -14.72
C ARG A 229 -8.07 9.11 -14.45
N LEU A 230 -7.57 8.79 -13.26
CA LEU A 230 -6.16 9.00 -12.91
C LEU A 230 -5.27 7.93 -13.54
N LEU A 231 -5.74 6.69 -13.62
CA LEU A 231 -5.04 5.61 -14.33
C LEU A 231 -4.95 5.90 -15.83
N GLU A 232 -6.08 6.24 -16.47
CA GLU A 232 -6.14 6.65 -17.88
C GLU A 232 -5.25 7.87 -18.15
N GLY A 233 -5.29 8.88 -17.27
CA GLY A 233 -4.43 10.05 -17.38
C GLY A 233 -2.93 9.73 -17.28
N ALA A 234 -2.54 8.83 -16.39
CA ALA A 234 -1.16 8.36 -16.27
C ALA A 234 -0.71 7.61 -17.53
N VAL A 235 -1.53 6.68 -18.02
CA VAL A 235 -1.27 5.93 -19.27
C VAL A 235 -1.12 6.89 -20.44
N ALA A 236 -2.06 7.83 -20.62
CA ALA A 236 -2.01 8.82 -21.69
C ALA A 236 -0.75 9.70 -21.59
N TYR A 237 -0.34 10.10 -20.38
CA TYR A 237 0.87 10.87 -20.17
C TYR A 237 2.14 10.09 -20.57
N VAL A 238 2.27 8.84 -20.09
CA VAL A 238 3.42 7.97 -20.37
C VAL A 238 3.55 7.72 -21.88
N THR A 239 2.45 7.35 -22.54
CA THR A 239 2.41 7.11 -23.99
C THR A 239 2.74 8.38 -24.78
N LYS A 240 2.10 9.52 -24.46
CA LYS A 240 2.34 10.79 -25.17
C LYS A 240 3.79 11.26 -25.05
N ARG A 241 4.45 10.98 -23.94
CA ARG A 241 5.84 11.37 -23.67
C ARG A 241 6.86 10.33 -24.12
N GLY A 242 6.43 9.16 -24.62
CA GLY A 242 7.32 8.06 -25.01
C GLY A 242 8.16 7.54 -23.84
N LEU A 243 7.63 7.60 -22.61
CA LEU A 243 8.36 7.13 -21.43
C LEU A 243 8.37 5.59 -21.39
N PRO A 244 9.47 4.97 -20.95
CA PRO A 244 9.55 3.51 -20.87
C PRO A 244 8.63 2.99 -19.75
N TRP A 245 7.83 1.97 -20.07
CA TRP A 245 6.96 1.30 -19.10
C TRP A 245 7.71 0.59 -17.97
N SER A 246 9.02 0.33 -18.12
CA SER A 246 9.87 -0.19 -17.03
C SER A 246 9.99 0.79 -15.84
N ARG A 247 9.56 2.05 -15.99
CA ARG A 247 9.55 3.06 -14.92
C ARG A 247 8.16 3.31 -14.35
N VAL A 248 7.14 2.57 -14.78
CA VAL A 248 5.75 2.84 -14.41
C VAL A 248 5.04 1.54 -14.07
N GLU A 249 4.38 1.52 -12.92
CA GLU A 249 3.55 0.40 -12.51
C GLU A 249 2.18 0.91 -12.07
N LEU A 250 1.10 0.33 -12.58
CA LEU A 250 -0.26 0.64 -12.14
C LEU A 250 -0.59 -0.21 -10.92
N GLN A 251 -0.87 0.43 -9.79
CA GLN A 251 -1.07 -0.28 -8.52
C GLN A 251 -2.49 -0.15 -7.99
N MET A 252 -3.04 -1.28 -7.55
CA MET A 252 -4.37 -1.37 -6.95
C MET A 252 -4.35 -2.26 -5.72
N LEU A 253 -5.45 -2.24 -4.95
CA LEU A 253 -5.58 -3.06 -3.74
C LEU A 253 -6.25 -4.38 -4.11
N TYR A 254 -5.86 -5.45 -3.41
CA TYR A 254 -6.51 -6.74 -3.57
C TYR A 254 -8.02 -6.63 -3.30
N GLY A 255 -8.81 -7.24 -4.18
CA GLY A 255 -10.28 -7.17 -4.08
C GLY A 255 -10.95 -5.94 -4.68
N VAL A 256 -10.20 -4.88 -5.01
CA VAL A 256 -10.75 -3.59 -5.42
C VAL A 256 -10.50 -3.31 -6.90
N ARG A 257 -11.58 -3.08 -7.66
CA ARG A 257 -11.53 -2.83 -9.11
C ARG A 257 -10.77 -3.92 -9.89
N ARG A 258 -11.08 -5.19 -9.62
CA ARG A 258 -10.51 -6.35 -10.34
C ARG A 258 -10.73 -6.25 -11.85
N ASP A 259 -11.82 -5.62 -12.27
CA ASP A 259 -12.10 -5.26 -13.67
C ASP A 259 -10.97 -4.43 -14.28
N LEU A 260 -10.46 -3.41 -13.58
CA LEU A 260 -9.34 -2.60 -14.05
C LEU A 260 -8.02 -3.35 -13.99
N GLN A 261 -7.79 -4.14 -12.93
CA GLN A 261 -6.58 -4.96 -12.79
C GLN A 261 -6.41 -5.88 -14.01
N LEU A 262 -7.45 -6.64 -14.32
CA LEU A 262 -7.50 -7.56 -15.47
C LEU A 262 -7.42 -6.83 -16.80
N ARG A 263 -8.13 -5.70 -16.94
CA ARG A 263 -8.10 -4.90 -18.17
C ARG A 263 -6.69 -4.42 -18.48
N TYR A 264 -6.03 -3.73 -17.55
CA TYR A 264 -4.71 -3.16 -17.80
C TYR A 264 -3.64 -4.23 -17.99
N ALA A 265 -3.69 -5.34 -17.24
CA ALA A 265 -2.79 -6.47 -17.46
C ALA A 265 -3.04 -7.13 -18.83
N GLY A 266 -4.30 -7.28 -19.23
CA GLY A 266 -4.70 -7.78 -20.54
C GLY A 266 -4.20 -6.90 -21.70
N GLU A 267 -4.23 -5.58 -21.51
CA GLU A 267 -3.68 -4.57 -22.42
C GLU A 267 -2.14 -4.50 -22.40
N GLY A 268 -1.47 -5.28 -21.53
CA GLY A 268 0.00 -5.40 -21.49
C GLY A 268 0.71 -4.36 -20.63
N TYR A 269 -0.01 -3.57 -19.83
CA TYR A 269 0.60 -2.63 -18.88
C TYR A 269 1.14 -3.35 -17.64
N PRO A 270 2.22 -2.86 -17.02
CA PRO A 270 2.67 -3.38 -15.72
C PRO A 270 1.63 -3.08 -14.64
N VAL A 271 1.07 -4.13 -14.05
CA VAL A 271 0.06 -4.03 -12.99
C VAL A 271 0.54 -4.79 -11.77
N ARG A 272 0.47 -4.16 -10.59
CA ARG A 272 0.73 -4.82 -9.31
C ARG A 272 -0.42 -4.64 -8.33
N VAL A 273 -0.76 -5.71 -7.63
CA VAL A 273 -1.81 -5.70 -6.61
C VAL A 273 -1.19 -5.77 -5.22
N TYR A 274 -1.59 -4.85 -4.35
CA TYR A 274 -1.23 -4.84 -2.93
C TYR A 274 -2.10 -5.83 -2.17
N VAL A 275 -1.47 -6.87 -1.65
CA VAL A 275 -2.09 -8.05 -1.05
C VAL A 275 -1.76 -8.08 0.45
N PRO A 276 -2.69 -7.62 1.29
CA PRO A 276 -2.54 -7.75 2.73
C PRO A 276 -2.78 -9.20 3.18
N TYR A 277 -2.02 -9.65 4.17
CA TYR A 277 -2.18 -10.95 4.84
C TYR A 277 -1.73 -10.87 6.29
N GLY A 278 -2.24 -11.75 7.15
CA GLY A 278 -1.88 -11.77 8.57
C GLY A 278 -3.09 -11.76 9.50
N VAL A 279 -2.84 -11.98 10.78
CA VAL A 279 -3.89 -12.14 11.81
C VAL A 279 -4.60 -10.83 12.13
N GLU A 280 -3.94 -9.67 11.96
CA GLU A 280 -4.50 -8.34 12.22
C GLU A 280 -5.30 -7.76 11.03
N TRP A 281 -6.05 -8.63 10.35
CA TRP A 281 -6.84 -8.22 9.18
C TRP A 281 -8.06 -7.36 9.52
N TYR A 282 -8.58 -7.45 10.75
CA TYR A 282 -9.81 -6.76 11.15
C TYR A 282 -9.62 -5.23 11.28
N PRO A 283 -8.58 -4.71 11.98
CA PRO A 283 -8.26 -3.27 11.98
C PRO A 283 -7.96 -2.71 10.59
N TYR A 284 -7.36 -3.52 9.70
CA TYR A 284 -7.14 -3.14 8.31
C TYR A 284 -8.47 -2.98 7.56
N LEU A 285 -9.33 -4.02 7.61
CA LEU A 285 -10.61 -4.04 6.91
C LEU A 285 -11.52 -2.90 7.35
N THR A 286 -11.62 -2.65 8.65
CA THR A 286 -12.47 -1.58 9.21
C THR A 286 -12.04 -0.20 8.73
N ARG A 287 -10.72 0.09 8.68
CA ARG A 287 -10.19 1.32 8.05
C ARG A 287 -10.58 1.42 6.57
N ARG A 288 -10.47 0.32 5.79
CA ARG A 288 -10.88 0.29 4.37
C ARG A 288 -12.39 0.52 4.16
N LEU A 289 -13.23 0.05 5.09
CA LEU A 289 -14.67 0.28 5.07
C LEU A 289 -15.02 1.74 5.41
N ALA A 290 -14.32 2.33 6.38
CA ALA A 290 -14.52 3.73 6.79
C ALA A 290 -14.09 4.75 5.73
N GLU A 291 -13.15 4.40 4.84
CA GLU A 291 -12.65 5.29 3.79
C GLU A 291 -13.64 5.59 2.67
N ARG A 292 -14.62 4.71 2.42
CA ARG A 292 -15.70 4.97 1.45
C ARG A 292 -17.02 4.36 1.94
N PRO A 293 -18.09 5.15 2.11
CA PRO A 293 -19.42 4.63 2.45
C PRO A 293 -19.92 3.54 1.47
N ALA A 294 -19.50 3.62 0.20
CA ALA A 294 -19.80 2.59 -0.82
C ALA A 294 -19.11 1.24 -0.55
N ASN A 295 -17.90 1.22 0.04
CA ASN A 295 -17.25 -0.03 0.47
C ASN A 295 -18.04 -0.66 1.62
N MET A 296 -18.60 0.18 2.49
CA MET A 296 -19.44 -0.24 3.60
C MET A 296 -20.79 -0.79 3.15
N TRP A 297 -21.47 -0.09 2.22
CA TRP A 297 -22.70 -0.61 1.58
C TRP A 297 -22.43 -1.92 0.83
N PHE A 298 -21.31 -2.03 0.11
CA PHE A 298 -20.88 -3.28 -0.51
C PHE A 298 -20.68 -4.39 0.53
N PHE A 299 -19.99 -4.12 1.64
CA PHE A 299 -19.79 -5.10 2.71
C PHE A 299 -21.12 -5.55 3.33
N VAL A 300 -21.98 -4.61 3.72
CA VAL A 300 -23.29 -4.87 4.32
C VAL A 300 -24.23 -5.60 3.34
N SER A 301 -24.30 -5.17 2.08
CA SER A 301 -25.15 -5.83 1.07
C SER A 301 -24.71 -7.28 0.79
N ASN A 302 -23.41 -7.58 0.82
CA ASN A 302 -22.93 -8.96 0.69
C ASN A 302 -23.19 -9.77 1.96
N LEU A 303 -23.09 -9.19 3.16
CA LEU A 303 -23.48 -9.88 4.40
C LEU A 303 -24.97 -10.28 4.36
N VAL A 304 -25.86 -9.43 3.84
CA VAL A 304 -27.30 -9.74 3.69
C VAL A 304 -27.55 -10.78 2.60
N ARG A 305 -26.82 -10.73 1.47
CA ARG A 305 -27.02 -11.63 0.32
C ARG A 305 -26.53 -13.06 0.56
N PHE A 306 -25.62 -13.27 1.51
CA PHE A 306 -25.12 -14.59 1.92
C PHE A 306 -25.68 -15.05 3.28
N GLY A 307 -26.57 -14.26 3.89
CA GLY A 307 -27.25 -14.54 5.16
C GLY A 307 -28.76 -14.80 5.02
N GLY A 308 -29.25 -14.94 3.79
CA GLY A 308 -30.62 -15.37 3.46
C GLY A 308 -30.59 -16.64 2.62
#